data_AF-A0A3B9G9S1-F1
#
_entry.id   AF-A0A3B9G9S1-F1
#
_cell.length_a   1.000
_cell.length_b   1.000
_cell.length_c   1.000
_cell.angle_alpha   90.00
_cell.angle_beta   90.00
_cell.angle_gamma   90.00
#
_symmetry.space_group_name_H-M   'P 1'
#
loop_
_entity.id
_entity.type
_entity.pdbx_description
1 polymer ?
#
loop_
_entity_poly.entity_id
_entity_poly.type
_entity_poly.pdbx_seq_one_letter_code
_entity_poly.pdbx_strand_id
1 'polypeptide(L)' 'MLRRLYATDASEYQELPAGVVFPASEEDLGEVIRFARRNRLGLIPRAAGTSLAGQCVGDGLVVDISKHFTRILSVDE' A
#
# COMPACT_ATOMS: atom_id res chain seq x y z
N MET A 1 13.79 4.10 -7.93
CA MET A 1 12.92 5.27 -8.15
C MET A 1 11.56 5.10 -7.49
N LEU A 2 10.85 3.98 -7.72
CA LEU A 2 9.52 3.71 -7.17
C LEU A 2 9.37 3.92 -5.66
N ARG A 3 10.23 3.32 -4.83
CA ARG A 3 10.18 3.48 -3.35
C ARG A 3 10.21 4.94 -2.89
N ARG A 4 10.91 5.83 -3.61
CA ARG A 4 10.95 7.27 -3.27
C ARG A 4 9.63 7.98 -3.57
N LEU A 5 8.92 7.58 -4.63
CA LEU A 5 7.59 8.12 -4.95
C LEU A 5 6.56 7.78 -3.87
N TYR A 6 6.77 6.65 -3.19
CA TYR A 6 5.93 6.17 -2.09
C TYR A 6 6.49 6.51 -0.70
N ALA A 7 7.52 7.36 -0.63
CA ALA A 7 8.11 7.77 0.64
C ALA A 7 7.30 8.89 1.32
N THR A 8 6.34 9.50 0.62
CA THR A 8 5.46 10.55 1.12
C THR A 8 4.00 10.24 0.80
N ASP A 9 3.09 10.89 1.51
CA ASP A 9 1.70 11.07 1.12
C ASP A 9 1.43 12.57 0.91
N ALA A 10 0.20 13.05 1.10
CA ALA A 10 -0.11 14.48 1.00
C ALA A 10 0.25 15.28 2.26
N SER A 11 0.89 14.64 3.25
CA SER A 11 1.41 15.26 4.46
C SER A 11 2.88 15.69 4.33
N GLU A 12 3.39 16.26 5.42
CA GLU A 12 4.81 16.59 5.60
C GLU A 12 5.69 15.40 6.03
N TYR A 13 5.08 14.25 6.37
CA TYR A 13 5.82 13.07 6.79
C TYR A 13 6.51 12.37 5.60
N GLN A 14 7.75 11.95 5.79
CA GLN A 14 8.52 11.21 4.80
C GLN A 14 9.31 10.07 5.42
N GLU A 15 9.16 8.87 4.87
CA GLU A 15 9.95 7.70 5.25
C GLU A 15 10.05 6.71 4.08
N LEU A 16 11.22 6.10 3.89
CA LEU A 16 11.47 5.24 2.74
C LEU A 16 10.95 3.82 3.01
N PRO A 17 9.90 3.34 2.30
CA PRO A 17 9.36 2.00 2.55
C PRO A 17 10.34 0.90 2.16
N ALA A 18 10.26 -0.28 2.76
CA ALA A 18 11.06 -1.45 2.41
C ALA A 18 10.86 -1.88 0.94
N GLY A 19 9.64 -1.71 0.43
CA GLY A 19 9.26 -2.04 -0.94
C GLY A 19 7.87 -1.53 -1.28
N VAL A 20 7.46 -1.70 -2.54
CA VAL A 20 6.11 -1.37 -3.02
C VAL A 20 5.62 -2.55 -3.86
N VAL A 21 4.39 -2.99 -3.62
CA VAL A 21 3.73 -4.07 -4.36
C VAL A 21 2.35 -3.65 -4.84
N PHE A 22 1.96 -4.18 -6.00
CA PHE A 22 0.67 -3.93 -6.65
C PHE A 22 -0.06 -5.26 -6.83
N PRO A 23 -0.77 -5.76 -5.80
CA PRO A 23 -1.51 -7.01 -5.94
C PRO A 23 -2.55 -6.88 -7.05
N ALA A 24 -2.70 -7.92 -7.89
CA ALA A 24 -3.67 -7.93 -8.98
C ALA A 24 -4.97 -8.65 -8.60
N SER A 25 -4.97 -9.45 -7.54
CA SER A 25 -6.13 -10.16 -7.03
C SER A 25 -6.11 -10.33 -5.50
N GLU A 26 -7.21 -10.84 -4.95
CA GLU A 26 -7.32 -11.18 -3.52
C GLU A 26 -6.30 -12.25 -3.11
N GLU A 27 -6.00 -13.21 -4.01
CA GLU A 27 -4.98 -14.22 -3.78
C GLU A 27 -3.59 -13.59 -3.64
N ASP A 28 -3.23 -12.64 -4.53
CA ASP A 28 -1.98 -11.90 -4.45
C ASP A 28 -1.87 -11.14 -3.11
N LEU A 29 -2.97 -10.51 -2.68
CA LEU A 29 -3.02 -9.80 -1.41
C LEU A 29 -2.75 -10.76 -0.23
N GLY A 30 -3.34 -11.96 -0.27
CA GLY A 30 -3.09 -13.02 0.70
C GLY A 30 -1.62 -13.48 0.70
N GLU A 31 -0.98 -13.60 -0.47
CA GLU A 31 0.45 -13.91 -0.58
C GLU A 31 1.32 -12.81 0.01
N VAL A 32 1.01 -11.54 -0.28
CA VAL A 32 1.71 -10.36 0.25
C VAL A 32 1.64 -10.34 1.78
N ILE A 33 0.47 -10.57 2.37
CA ILE A 33 0.29 -10.61 3.83
C ILE A 33 1.12 -11.74 4.44
N ARG A 34 1.10 -12.94 3.84
CA ARG A 34 1.89 -14.08 4.32
C ARG A 34 3.40 -13.83 4.17
N PHE A 35 3.82 -13.20 3.08
CA PHE A 35 5.21 -12.79 2.86
C PHE A 35 5.66 -11.78 3.93
N ALA A 36 4.90 -10.71 4.15
CA ALA A 36 5.24 -9.69 5.13
C ALA A 36 5.34 -10.28 6.54
N ARG A 37 4.38 -11.15 6.92
CA ARG A 37 4.42 -11.87 8.20
C ARG A 37 5.66 -12.75 8.34
N ARG A 38 6.00 -13.56 7.34
CA ARG A 38 7.20 -14.43 7.37
C ARG A 38 8.49 -13.64 7.53
N ASN A 39 8.55 -12.46 6.93
CA ASN A 39 9.72 -11.59 6.94
C ASN A 39 9.69 -10.51 8.04
N ARG A 40 8.67 -10.52 8.91
CA ARG A 40 8.45 -9.50 9.97
C ARG A 40 8.45 -8.07 9.43
N LEU A 41 7.88 -7.86 8.24
CA LEU A 41 7.69 -6.55 7.64
C LEU A 41 6.31 -6.00 8.01
N GLY A 42 6.27 -4.71 8.39
CA GLY A 42 5.02 -3.96 8.48
C GLY A 42 4.35 -3.85 7.11
N LEU A 43 3.02 -3.74 7.09
CA LEU A 43 2.24 -3.48 5.87
C LEU A 43 1.68 -2.07 5.94
N ILE A 44 1.84 -1.33 4.84
CA ILE A 44 1.30 0.02 4.67
C ILE A 44 0.26 -0.03 3.54
N PRO A 45 -1.03 -0.19 3.85
CA PRO A 45 -2.07 -0.17 2.83
C PRO A 45 -2.16 1.21 2.20
N ARG A 46 -2.21 1.27 0.87
CA ARG A 46 -2.28 2.53 0.13
C ARG A 46 -3.26 2.43 -1.04
N ALA A 47 -4.07 3.48 -1.19
CA ALA A 47 -4.87 3.74 -2.38
C ALA A 47 -4.33 5.01 -3.04
N ALA A 48 -5.10 6.10 -3.07
CA ALA A 48 -4.66 7.37 -3.65
C ALA A 48 -3.48 8.03 -2.92
N GLY A 49 -3.25 7.71 -1.64
CA GLY A 49 -2.14 8.28 -0.86
C GLY A 49 -2.34 9.76 -0.51
N THR A 50 -3.58 10.18 -0.29
CA THR A 50 -3.96 11.58 0.01
C THR A 50 -4.11 11.87 1.51
N SER A 51 -3.61 10.98 2.37
CA SER A 51 -3.58 11.22 3.82
C SER A 51 -2.76 12.48 4.12
N LEU A 52 -3.21 13.24 5.12
CA LEU A 52 -2.55 14.45 5.62
C LEU A 52 -1.82 14.20 6.96
N ALA A 53 -1.86 12.98 7.47
CA ALA A 53 -1.33 12.62 8.79
C ALA A 53 -0.29 11.47 8.73
N GLY A 54 0.29 11.20 7.56
CA GLY A 54 1.35 10.20 7.40
C GLY A 54 0.90 8.74 7.43
N GLN A 55 -0.41 8.46 7.32
CA GLN A 55 -0.96 7.11 7.43
C GLN A 55 -0.49 6.17 6.30
N CYS A 56 -0.03 6.73 5.17
CA CYS A 56 0.48 5.98 4.03
C CYS A 56 2.01 6.05 3.93
N VAL A 57 2.71 6.44 5.00
CA VAL A 57 4.16 6.63 5.08
C VAL A 57 4.74 5.73 6.17
N GLY A 58 5.91 5.15 5.90
CA GLY A 58 6.62 4.32 6.87
C GLY A 58 7.67 3.42 6.22
N ASP A 59 8.42 2.70 7.04
CA ASP A 59 9.53 1.82 6.63
C ASP A 59 9.07 0.43 6.15
N GLY A 60 7.78 0.12 6.27
CA GLY A 60 7.17 -1.16 5.89
C GLY A 60 7.03 -1.40 4.39
N LEU A 61 6.35 -2.49 4.03
CA LEU A 61 5.98 -2.82 2.66
C LEU A 61 4.69 -2.09 2.28
N VAL A 62 4.79 -1.16 1.32
CA VAL A 62 3.62 -0.48 0.79
C VAL A 62 2.85 -1.39 -0.14
N VAL A 63 1.55 -1.54 0.11
CA VAL A 63 0.63 -2.35 -0.70
C VAL A 63 -0.34 -1.41 -1.39
N ASP A 64 -0.09 -1.13 -2.67
CA ASP A 64 -0.89 -0.20 -3.45
C ASP A 64 -1.96 -0.95 -4.25
N ILE A 65 -3.22 -0.80 -3.84
CA ILE A 65 -4.38 -1.44 -4.47
C ILE A 65 -5.00 -0.58 -5.58
N SER A 66 -4.59 0.68 -5.72
CA SER A 66 -5.21 1.67 -6.63
C SER A 66 -5.12 1.29 -8.11
N LYS A 67 -4.22 0.37 -8.47
CA LYS A 67 -4.03 -0.08 -9.84
C LYS A 67 -5.03 -1.14 -10.30
N HIS A 68 -5.40 -2.07 -9.42
CA HIS A 68 -6.13 -3.30 -9.79
C HIS A 68 -7.49 -3.45 -9.08
N PHE A 69 -7.68 -2.85 -7.91
CA PHE A 69 -8.90 -2.96 -7.12
C PHE A 69 -9.81 -1.72 -7.30
N THR A 70 -10.15 -1.39 -8.54
CA THR A 70 -10.94 -0.18 -8.88
C THR A 70 -12.34 -0.49 -9.39
N ARG A 71 -12.71 -1.77 -9.54
CA ARG A 71 -14.01 -2.19 -10.03
C ARG A 71 -15.07 -2.06 -8.93
N ILE A 72 -16.16 -1.36 -9.24
CA ILE A 72 -17.39 -1.39 -8.44
C ILE A 72 -18.05 -2.77 -8.66
N LEU A 73 -18.23 -3.55 -7.60
CA LEU A 73 -18.79 -4.91 -7.68
C LEU A 73 -20.33 -4.91 -7.61
N SER A 74 -20.89 -4.05 -6.77
CA SER A 74 -22.32 -3.83 -6.62
C SER A 74 -22.57 -2.42 -6.10
N VAL A 75 -23.78 -1.91 -6.31
CA VAL A 75 -24.31 -0.71 -5.69
C VAL A 75 -25.71 -1.07 -5.22
N ASP A 76 -25.98 -0.89 -3.94
CA ASP A 76 -27.30 -1.05 -3.37
C ASP A 76 -27.97 0.33 -3.26
N GLU A 77 -29.27 0.41 -3.54
CA GLU A 77 -30.09 1.64 -3.47
C GLU A 77 -30.52 2.00 -2.04
#